data_AF-A0AAN7QLS9-F1
#
_entry.id   AF-A0AAN7QLS9-F1
#
_cell.length_a   1.000
_cell.length_b   1.000
_cell.length_c   1.000
_cell.angle_alpha   90.00
_cell.angle_beta   90.00
_cell.angle_gamma   90.00
#
_symmetry.space_group_name_H-M   'P 1'
#
loop_
_entity.id
_entity.type
_entity.pdbx_description
1 polymer ?
#
loop_
_entity_poly.entity_id
_entity_poly.type
_entity_poly.pdbx_seq_one_letter_code
_entity_poly.pdbx_strand_id
1 'polypeptide(L)'
;MRSSTSYFVLFICVAQVLCFYEIPDEVFDKHTLECMEKVKVDKTFIKDMLDEDFHVTKSHPKLIEQLECVAKSKSVINENGEFKRDVMYNEIFNNLLPFANKTEN
;
A
#
# COMPACT_ATOMS: atom_id res chain seq x y z
N MET A 1 23.15 6.64 39.95
CA MET A 1 22.95 6.26 38.54
C MET A 1 21.46 6.13 38.27
N ARG A 2 20.81 7.21 37.82
CA ARG A 2 19.34 7.26 37.66
C ARG A 2 19.02 8.05 36.39
N SER A 3 19.49 7.56 35.24
CA SER A 3 19.22 8.17 33.93
C SER A 3 19.58 7.19 32.81
N SER A 4 18.79 6.12 32.65
CA SER A 4 18.99 5.17 31.53
C SER A 4 17.68 4.53 31.08
N THR A 5 16.70 4.37 31.97
CA THR A 5 15.36 3.85 31.63
C THR A 5 14.52 4.80 30.78
N SER A 6 14.68 6.13 30.94
CA SER A 6 13.91 7.12 30.16
C SER A 6 14.22 7.08 28.66
N TYR A 7 15.49 6.93 28.30
CA TYR A 7 15.93 6.82 26.90
C TYR A 7 15.48 5.52 26.25
N PHE A 8 15.46 4.42 27.01
CA PHE A 8 14.98 3.13 26.53
C PHE A 8 13.49 3.15 26.19
N VAL A 9 12.67 3.81 27.00
CA VAL A 9 11.23 3.96 26.74
C VAL A 9 11.00 4.82 25.50
N LEU A 10 11.69 5.96 25.37
CA LEU A 10 11.62 6.79 24.17
C LEU A 10 12.06 6.04 22.90
N PHE A 11 13.14 5.26 22.98
CA PHE A 11 13.63 4.46 21.85
C PHE A 11 12.65 3.35 21.46
N ILE A 12 12.01 2.69 22.44
CA ILE A 12 10.95 1.71 22.19
C ILE A 12 9.72 2.38 21.58
N CYS A 13 9.29 3.55 22.05
CA CYS A 13 8.17 4.27 21.46
C CYS A 13 8.45 4.71 20.02
N VAL A 14 9.67 5.20 19.73
CA VAL A 14 10.07 5.58 18.37
C VAL A 14 10.19 4.35 17.47
N ALA A 15 10.77 3.24 17.97
CA ALA A 15 10.82 1.98 17.23
C ALA A 15 9.41 1.42 16.99
N GLN A 16 8.49 1.53 17.95
CA GLN A 16 7.10 1.15 17.78
C GLN A 16 6.44 2.02 16.71
N VAL A 17 6.52 3.34 16.76
CA VAL A 17 5.90 4.22 15.73
C VAL A 17 6.50 3.97 14.34
N LEU A 18 7.82 3.78 14.24
CA LEU A 18 8.49 3.51 12.96
C LEU A 18 8.25 2.09 12.43
N CYS A 19 8.06 1.10 13.30
CA CYS A 19 7.75 -0.28 12.90
C CYS A 19 6.24 -0.52 12.69
N PHE A 20 5.36 0.29 13.29
CA PHE A 20 3.90 0.11 13.26
C PHE A 20 3.20 0.94 12.18
N TYR A 21 3.93 1.74 11.41
CA TYR A 21 3.44 2.25 10.11
C TYR A 21 3.44 1.11 9.09
N GLU A 22 2.80 0.02 9.44
CA GLU A 22 2.50 -1.05 8.51
C GLU A 22 1.22 -0.69 7.79
N ILE A 23 1.30 -0.45 6.48
CA ILE A 23 0.13 -0.47 5.60
C ILE A 23 -0.68 -1.71 5.98
N PRO A 24 -1.91 -1.53 6.49
CA PRO A 24 -2.65 -2.65 7.06
C PRO A 24 -2.87 -3.69 5.98
N ASP A 25 -2.76 -4.95 6.36
CA ASP A 25 -2.91 -6.09 5.44
C ASP A 25 -4.23 -6.07 4.67
N GLU A 26 -5.24 -5.42 5.25
CA GLU A 26 -6.56 -5.16 4.68
C GLU A 26 -6.54 -4.29 3.40
N VAL A 27 -5.47 -3.53 3.15
CA VAL A 27 -5.29 -2.73 1.91
C VAL A 27 -4.91 -3.63 0.73
N PHE A 28 -4.25 -4.76 1.00
CA PHE A 28 -3.77 -5.68 -0.04
C PHE A 28 -4.84 -6.74 -0.30
N ASP A 29 -5.73 -6.45 -1.25
CA ASP A 29 -6.70 -7.44 -1.69
C ASP A 29 -6.04 -8.62 -2.42
N LYS A 30 -6.83 -9.66 -2.69
CA LYS A 30 -6.38 -10.88 -3.37
C LYS A 30 -5.65 -10.60 -4.68
N HIS A 31 -6.16 -9.68 -5.50
CA HIS A 31 -5.56 -9.33 -6.78
C HIS A 31 -4.19 -8.67 -6.61
N THR A 32 -4.07 -7.80 -5.62
CA THR A 32 -2.83 -7.13 -5.27
C THR A 32 -1.78 -8.14 -4.80
N LEU A 33 -2.15 -9.06 -3.91
CA LEU A 33 -1.25 -10.12 -3.42
C LEU A 33 -0.80 -11.06 -4.56
N GLU A 34 -1.71 -11.49 -5.43
CA GLU A 34 -1.37 -12.33 -6.59
C GLU A 34 -0.40 -11.62 -7.55
N CYS A 35 -0.60 -10.33 -7.77
CA CYS A 35 0.31 -9.54 -8.61
C CYS A 35 1.68 -9.36 -7.94
N MET A 36 1.72 -9.14 -6.61
CA MET A 36 2.98 -9.02 -5.87
C MET A 36 3.84 -10.28 -6.04
N GLU A 37 3.21 -11.45 -5.96
CA GLU A 37 3.86 -12.74 -6.20
C GLU A 37 4.38 -12.87 -7.64
N LYS A 38 3.55 -12.51 -8.63
CA LYS A 38 3.93 -12.56 -10.07
C LYS A 38 5.12 -11.67 -10.39
N VAL A 39 5.13 -10.44 -9.88
CA VAL A 39 6.16 -9.43 -10.15
C VAL A 39 7.36 -9.55 -9.18
N LYS A 40 7.28 -10.47 -8.20
CA LYS A 40 8.30 -10.73 -7.19
C LYS A 40 8.67 -9.44 -6.43
N VAL A 41 7.64 -8.81 -5.87
CA VAL A 41 7.73 -7.67 -4.96
C VAL A 41 7.04 -8.03 -3.64
N ASP A 42 7.51 -7.45 -2.53
CA ASP A 42 6.92 -7.66 -1.22
C ASP A 42 6.30 -6.36 -0.66
N LYS A 43 5.68 -6.44 0.51
CA LYS A 43 5.02 -5.28 1.13
C LYS A 43 6.02 -4.18 1.46
N THR A 44 7.25 -4.55 1.83
CA THR A 44 8.32 -3.59 2.12
C THR A 44 8.71 -2.80 0.89
N PHE A 45 8.82 -3.46 -0.28
CA PHE A 45 9.05 -2.79 -1.54
C PHE A 45 7.96 -1.75 -1.84
N ILE A 46 6.67 -2.09 -1.64
CA ILE A 46 5.57 -1.14 -1.86
C ILE A 46 5.62 0.02 -0.86
N LYS A 47 5.87 -0.25 0.42
CA LYS A 47 6.04 0.77 1.46
C LYS A 47 7.17 1.74 1.12
N ASP A 48 8.32 1.24 0.67
CA ASP A 48 9.49 2.06 0.32
C ASP A 48 9.27 2.97 -0.90
N MET A 49 8.24 2.68 -1.71
CA MET A 49 7.87 3.48 -2.87
C MET A 49 6.83 4.56 -2.55
N LEU A 50 6.17 4.48 -1.39
CA LEU A 50 5.12 5.40 -0.96
C LEU A 50 5.63 6.31 0.16
N ASP A 51 5.19 7.57 0.20
CA ASP A 51 5.33 8.40 1.40
C ASP A 51 4.19 8.15 2.40
N GLU A 52 4.22 8.87 3.51
CA GLU A 52 3.18 8.82 4.55
C GLU A 52 1.79 9.24 4.03
N ASP A 53 1.74 9.97 2.91
CA ASP A 53 0.51 10.41 2.23
C ASP A 53 0.13 9.49 1.05
N PHE A 54 0.76 8.32 0.92
CA PHE A 54 0.58 7.35 -0.16
C PHE A 54 0.91 7.90 -1.56
N HIS A 55 1.73 8.94 -1.68
CA HIS A 55 2.27 9.37 -2.96
C HIS A 55 3.44 8.49 -3.39
N VAL A 56 3.51 8.20 -4.69
CA VAL A 56 4.66 7.49 -5.27
C VAL A 56 5.87 8.43 -5.27
N THR A 57 6.84 8.15 -4.39
CA THR A 57 8.06 8.96 -4.25
C THR A 57 9.14 8.58 -5.24
N LYS A 58 9.10 7.34 -5.74
CA LYS A 58 10.09 6.78 -6.68
C LYS A 58 9.39 5.98 -7.77
N SER A 59 9.71 6.28 -9.02
CA SER A 59 9.31 5.45 -10.14
C SER A 59 10.26 4.26 -10.27
N HIS A 60 9.72 3.05 -10.21
CA HIS A 60 10.48 1.81 -10.38
C HIS A 60 9.75 0.90 -11.37
N PRO A 61 10.44 0.24 -12.33
CA PRO A 61 9.79 -0.61 -13.34
C PRO A 61 8.88 -1.68 -12.73
N LYS A 62 9.32 -2.35 -11.66
CA LYS A 62 8.49 -3.32 -10.93
C LYS A 62 7.23 -2.73 -10.29
N LEU A 63 7.26 -1.46 -9.87
CA LEU A 63 6.06 -0.79 -9.35
C LEU A 63 5.05 -0.56 -10.47
N ILE A 64 5.53 -0.17 -11.66
CA ILE A 64 4.70 0.00 -12.86
C ILE A 64 4.10 -1.35 -13.27
N GLU A 65 4.93 -2.40 -13.36
CA GLU A 65 4.48 -3.77 -13.67
C GLU A 65 3.44 -4.27 -12.67
N GLN A 66 3.63 -3.97 -11.38
CA GLN A 66 2.68 -4.31 -10.33
C GLN A 66 1.34 -3.58 -10.53
N LEU A 67 1.37 -2.27 -10.76
CA LEU A 67 0.17 -1.46 -11.00
C LEU A 67 -0.58 -1.90 -12.25
N GLU A 68 0.13 -2.20 -13.33
CA GLU A 68 -0.47 -2.74 -14.56
C GLU A 68 -1.08 -4.13 -14.32
N CYS A 69 -0.42 -5.00 -13.58
CA CYS A 69 -0.95 -6.31 -13.22
C CYS A 69 -2.27 -6.17 -12.45
N VAL A 70 -2.29 -5.31 -11.42
CA VAL A 70 -3.50 -5.07 -10.62
C VAL A 70 -4.60 -4.49 -11.50
N ALA A 71 -4.30 -3.48 -12.30
CA ALA A 71 -5.28 -2.84 -13.18
C ALA A 71 -5.87 -3.81 -14.22
N LYS A 72 -5.06 -4.70 -14.81
CA LYS A 72 -5.54 -5.75 -15.73
C LYS A 72 -6.36 -6.80 -14.99
N SER A 73 -5.91 -7.26 -13.82
CA SER A 73 -6.61 -8.28 -13.03
C SER A 73 -7.99 -7.82 -12.58
N LYS A 74 -8.14 -6.53 -12.25
CA LYS A 74 -9.41 -5.88 -11.91
C LYS A 74 -10.19 -5.40 -13.12
N SER A 75 -9.72 -5.65 -14.34
CA SER A 75 -10.32 -5.16 -15.59
C SER A 75 -10.49 -3.64 -15.67
N VAL A 76 -9.71 -2.88 -14.88
CA VAL A 76 -9.67 -1.41 -14.92
C VAL A 76 -9.04 -0.93 -16.22
N ILE A 77 -8.07 -1.69 -16.75
CA ILE A 77 -7.56 -1.52 -18.11
C ILE A 77 -7.82 -2.79 -18.93
N ASN A 78 -8.08 -2.64 -20.22
CA ASN A 78 -8.16 -3.78 -21.14
C ASN A 78 -6.79 -4.19 -21.71
N GLU A 79 -6.75 -5.20 -22.57
CA GLU A 79 -5.50 -5.70 -23.18
C GLU A 79 -4.78 -4.65 -24.03
N ASN A 80 -5.51 -3.66 -24.55
CA ASN A 80 -4.97 -2.53 -25.31
C ASN A 80 -4.52 -1.37 -24.40
N GLY A 81 -4.66 -1.50 -23.08
CA GLY A 81 -4.34 -0.45 -22.11
C GLY A 81 -5.42 0.63 -21.96
N GLU A 82 -6.60 0.45 -22.54
CA GLU A 82 -7.69 1.43 -22.43
C GLU A 82 -8.35 1.37 -21.06
N PHE A 83 -8.51 2.53 -20.44
CA PHE A 83 -9.05 2.70 -19.11
C PHE A 83 -10.58 2.62 -19.08
N LYS A 84 -11.12 1.71 -18.27
CA LYS A 84 -12.55 1.55 -18.02
C LYS A 84 -12.96 2.34 -16.78
N ARG A 85 -13.37 3.58 -17.02
CA ARG A 85 -13.80 4.54 -15.99
C ARG A 85 -14.82 3.96 -15.00
N ASP A 86 -15.86 3.28 -15.50
CA ASP A 86 -16.94 2.76 -14.66
C ASP A 86 -16.45 1.67 -13.68
N VAL A 87 -15.50 0.84 -14.14
CA VAL A 87 -14.86 -0.19 -13.30
C VAL A 87 -14.03 0.46 -12.21
N MET A 88 -13.23 1.49 -12.55
CA MET A 88 -12.44 2.22 -11.55
C MET A 88 -13.34 2.90 -10.52
N TYR A 89 -14.44 3.54 -10.94
CA TYR A 89 -15.35 4.15 -9.98
C TYR A 89 -15.95 3.12 -9.04
N ASN A 90 -16.42 1.99 -9.56
CA ASN A 90 -16.92 0.91 -8.71
C ASN A 90 -15.86 0.40 -7.73
N GLU A 91 -14.60 0.32 -8.14
CA GLU A 91 -13.50 -0.07 -7.27
C GLU A 91 -13.29 0.94 -6.12
N ILE A 92 -13.29 2.23 -6.45
CA ILE A 92 -13.14 3.31 -5.47
C ILE A 92 -14.32 3.31 -4.48
N PHE A 93 -15.56 3.23 -4.97
CA PHE A 93 -16.75 3.30 -4.15
C PHE A 93 -16.93 2.08 -3.23
N ASN A 94 -16.59 0.88 -3.71
CA ASN A 94 -16.86 -0.34 -2.97
C ASN A 94 -15.71 -0.79 -2.08
N ASN A 95 -14.46 -0.44 -2.42
CA ASN A 95 -13.29 -0.92 -1.69
C ASN A 95 -12.51 0.21 -1.01
N LEU A 96 -12.27 1.33 -1.71
CA LEU A 96 -11.38 2.38 -1.21
C LEU A 96 -12.06 3.34 -0.21
N LEU A 97 -13.24 3.86 -0.54
CA LEU A 97 -13.98 4.78 0.34
C LEU A 97 -14.40 4.15 1.67
N PRO A 98 -14.91 2.90 1.71
CA PRO A 98 -15.24 2.26 2.98
C PRO A 98 -14.02 2.03 3.88
N PHE A 99 -12.83 1.82 3.28
CA PHE A 99 -11.58 1.72 4.02
C PHE A 99 -11.18 3.09 4.60
N ALA A 100 -11.19 4.16 3.80
CA ALA A 100 -10.84 5.51 4.26
C ALA A 100 -11.73 5.99 5.42
N ASN A 101 -13.03 5.67 5.38
CA ASN A 101 -13.97 6.01 6.45
C ASN A 101 -13.76 5.20 7.74
N LYS A 102 -13.12 4.03 7.67
CA LYS A 102 -12.78 3.23 8.86
C LYS A 102 -11.56 3.76 9.60
N THR A 103 -10.63 4.42 8.90
CA THR A 103 -9.41 4.99 9.49
C THR A 103 -9.62 6.32 10.22
N GLU A 104 -10.80 6.96 10.08
CA GLU A 104 -11.16 8.21 10.78
C GLU A 104 -11.90 8.00 12.13
N ASN A 105 -12.23 6.77 12.52
CA ASN A 105 -12.87 6.43 13.81
C ASN A 105 -11.95 5.61 14.71
#